data_AF-A0A6B3ERU7-F1
#
_entry.id   AF-A0A6B3ERU7-F1
#
_cell.length_a   1.000
_cell.length_b   1.000
_cell.length_c   1.000
_cell.angle_alpha   90.00
_cell.angle_beta   90.00
_cell.angle_gamma   90.00
#
_symmetry.space_group_name_H-M   'P 1'
#
loop_
_entity.id
_entity.type
_entity.pdbx_description
1 polymer ?
#
loop_
_entity_poly.entity_id
_entity_poly.type
_entity_poly.pdbx_seq_one_letter_code
_entity_poly.pdbx_strand_id
1 'polypeptide(L)' 'MWPPVPGEQRPMMHFDFQVGDLEAAVAEAVERGATPVPDPLHPHVRTLLDPAGHPFCLCYDGERMPVA' A
#
# COMPACT_ATOMS: atom_id res chain seq x y z
N MET A 1 -10.86 18.57 7.72
CA MET A 1 -12.15 19.30 7.67
C MET A 1 -12.55 19.44 6.20
N TRP A 2 -13.82 19.30 5.86
CA TRP A 2 -14.29 19.69 4.53
C TRP A 2 -14.97 21.06 4.63
N PRO A 3 -14.61 22.05 3.80
CA PRO A 3 -13.61 22.02 2.72
C PRO A 3 -12.15 22.09 3.22
N PRO A 4 -11.16 21.69 2.39
CA PRO A 4 -9.75 21.71 2.78
C PRO A 4 -9.21 23.14 2.94
N VAL A 5 -8.60 23.42 4.10
CA VAL A 5 -7.95 24.69 4.42
C VAL A 5 -6.48 24.65 3.99
N PRO A 6 -5.95 25.69 3.31
CA PRO A 6 -4.53 25.75 2.98
C PRO A 6 -3.63 25.68 4.23
N GLY A 7 -2.58 24.84 4.18
CA GLY A 7 -1.64 24.66 5.28
C GLY A 7 -2.09 23.67 6.37
N GLU A 8 -3.31 23.16 6.29
CA GLU A 8 -3.81 22.13 7.21
C GLU A 8 -3.75 20.72 6.59
N GLN A 9 -3.78 19.70 7.47
CA GLN A 9 -3.84 18.30 7.06
C GLN A 9 -5.08 18.06 6.19
N ARG A 10 -4.83 17.48 5.02
CA ARG A 10 -5.89 17.14 4.05
C ARG A 10 -6.35 15.70 4.25
N PRO A 11 -7.60 15.37 3.88
CA PRO A 11 -8.00 13.98 3.78
C PRO A 11 -7.05 13.24 2.83
N MET A 12 -6.47 12.14 3.29
CA MET A 12 -5.69 11.24 2.46
C MET A 12 -6.51 10.00 2.14
N MET A 13 -6.47 9.56 0.89
CA MET A 13 -7.04 8.30 0.48
C MET A 13 -5.99 7.21 0.71
N HIS A 14 -6.36 6.17 1.43
CA HIS A 14 -5.55 4.96 1.55
C HIS A 14 -5.95 4.00 0.42
N PHE A 15 -4.97 3.51 -0.32
CA PHE A 15 -5.20 2.48 -1.34
C PHE A 15 -4.72 1.13 -0.81
N ASP A 16 -5.65 0.19 -0.75
CA ASP A 16 -5.43 -1.19 -0.34
C ASP A 16 -5.64 -2.10 -1.56
N PHE A 17 -4.60 -2.83 -1.96
CA PHE A 17 -4.67 -3.79 -3.06
C PHE A 17 -4.64 -5.21 -2.51
N GLN A 18 -5.69 -5.97 -2.81
CA GLN A 18 -5.67 -7.41 -2.55
C GLN A 18 -4.75 -8.09 -3.57
N VAL A 19 -3.78 -8.86 -3.09
CA VAL A 19 -2.82 -9.60 -3.93
C VAL A 19 -2.86 -11.08 -3.61
N GLY A 20 -2.47 -11.92 -4.56
CA GLY A 20 -2.42 -13.37 -4.34
C GLY A 20 -1.16 -13.86 -3.62
N ASP A 21 -0.10 -13.06 -3.63
CA ASP A 21 1.19 -13.34 -2.99
C ASP A 21 1.84 -12.00 -2.58
N LEU A 22 2.08 -11.82 -1.28
CA LEU A 22 2.65 -10.57 -0.76
C LEU A 22 4.09 -10.35 -1.19
N GLU A 23 4.91 -11.39 -1.15
CA GLU A 23 6.35 -11.24 -1.38
C GLU A 23 6.61 -10.97 -2.88
N ALA A 24 5.88 -11.65 -3.76
CA ALA A 24 5.94 -11.38 -5.20
C ALA A 24 5.43 -9.97 -5.55
N ALA A 25 4.31 -9.54 -4.96
CA ALA A 25 3.76 -8.22 -5.22
C ALA A 25 4.65 -7.09 -4.65
N VAL A 26 5.27 -7.29 -3.49
CA VAL A 26 6.28 -6.35 -2.97
C VAL A 26 7.48 -6.28 -3.91
N ALA A 27 8.01 -7.41 -4.38
CA ALA A 27 9.14 -7.42 -5.31
C ALA A 27 8.82 -6.67 -6.60
N GLU A 28 7.64 -6.88 -7.19
CA GLU A 28 7.20 -6.14 -8.37
C GLU A 28 7.07 -4.63 -8.10
N ALA A 29 6.46 -4.26 -6.98
CA ALA A 29 6.32 -2.85 -6.60
C ALA A 29 7.68 -2.17 -6.42
N VAL A 30 8.64 -2.86 -5.81
CA VAL A 30 10.03 -2.37 -5.64
C VAL A 30 10.74 -2.22 -6.98
N GLU A 31 10.59 -3.17 -7.90
CA GLU A 31 11.12 -3.07 -9.27
C GLU A 31 10.57 -1.82 -10.00
N ARG A 32 9.33 -1.44 -9.70
CA ARG A 32 8.67 -0.23 -10.23
C ARG A 32 9.02 1.06 -9.47
N GLY A 33 9.89 0.99 -8.47
CA GLY A 33 10.38 2.15 -7.71
C GLY A 33 9.66 2.42 -6.39
N ALA A 34 8.81 1.52 -5.92
CA ALA A 34 8.21 1.63 -4.59
C ALA A 34 9.23 1.32 -3.49
N THR A 35 9.07 1.95 -2.33
CA THR A 35 9.93 1.72 -1.16
C THR A 35 9.13 1.06 -0.04
N PRO A 36 9.53 -0.14 0.44
CA PRO A 36 8.83 -0.81 1.54
C PRO A 36 8.99 -0.04 2.86
N VAL A 37 7.90 0.02 3.63
CA VAL A 37 7.90 0.55 4.99
C VAL A 37 7.83 -0.62 5.97
N PRO A 38 8.80 -0.78 6.89
CA PRO A 38 8.77 -1.85 7.87
C PRO A 38 7.56 -1.73 8.79
N ASP A 39 6.69 -2.74 8.77
CA ASP A 39 5.58 -2.87 9.72
C ASP A 39 5.50 -4.30 10.27
N PRO A 40 6.05 -4.56 11.46
CA PRO A 40 6.04 -5.89 12.06
C PRO A 40 4.69 -6.29 12.68
N LEU A 41 3.72 -5.37 12.80
CA LEU A 41 2.46 -5.64 13.50
C LEU A 41 1.41 -6.30 12.60
N HIS A 42 1.54 -6.18 11.29
CA HIS A 42 0.55 -6.65 10.32
C HIS A 42 1.15 -7.67 9.35
N PRO A 43 1.23 -8.97 9.71
CA PRO A 43 1.94 -9.97 8.92
C PRO A 43 1.35 -10.18 7.51
N HIS A 44 0.06 -9.88 7.35
CA HIS A 44 -0.71 -10.03 6.11
C HIS A 44 -0.82 -8.75 5.27
N VAL A 45 -0.12 -7.70 5.69
CA VAL A 45 -0.12 -6.41 5.01
C VAL A 45 1.33 -5.97 4.78
N ARG A 46 1.57 -5.29 3.67
CA ARG A 46 2.83 -4.60 3.38
C ARG A 46 2.53 -3.19 2.95
N THR A 47 3.03 -2.22 3.69
CA THR A 47 2.93 -0.80 3.34
C THR A 47 4.14 -0.41 2.50
N LEU A 48 3.91 0.30 1.39
CA LEU A 48 4.95 0.84 0.53
C LEU A 48 4.68 2.31 0.22
N LEU A 49 5.75 3.04 -0.11
CA LEU A 49 5.68 4.38 -0.67
C LEU A 49 5.88 4.32 -2.17
N ASP A 50 5.02 4.97 -2.94
CA ASP A 50 5.27 5.20 -4.37
C ASP A 50 6.47 6.15 -4.57
N PRO A 51 6.96 6.33 -5.82
CA PRO A 51 8.07 7.24 -6.10
C PRO A 51 7.82 8.72 -5.72
N ALA A 52 6.56 9.13 -5.53
CA ALA A 52 6.18 10.47 -5.07
C ALA A 52 6.04 10.54 -3.53
N GLY A 53 6.21 9.44 -2.81
CA GLY A 53 6.11 9.34 -1.36
C GLY A 53 4.71 9.05 -0.83
N HIS A 54 3.74 8.68 -1.67
CA HIS A 54 2.38 8.35 -1.22
C HIS A 54 2.30 6.91 -0.69
N PRO A 55 1.70 6.70 0.50
CA PRO A 55 1.55 5.36 1.05
C PRO A 55 0.42 4.58 0.37
N PHE A 56 0.67 3.30 0.12
CA PHE A 56 -0.33 2.30 -0.25
C PHE A 56 -0.02 0.95 0.41
N CYS A 57 -1.01 0.08 0.50
CA CYS A 57 -0.89 -1.23 1.12
C CYS A 57 -1.18 -2.37 0.14
N LEU A 58 -0.41 -3.44 0.27
CA LEU A 58 -0.68 -4.74 -0.33
C LEU A 58 -1.21 -5.66 0.77
N CYS A 59 -2.34 -6.30 0.52
CA CYS A 59 -3.08 -7.09 1.49
C CYS A 59 -3.25 -8.53 0.99
N TYR A 60 -3.19 -9.50 1.90
CA TYR A 60 -3.46 -10.91 1.60
C TYR A 60 -4.34 -11.51 2.69
N ASP A 61 -5.49 -12.05 2.29
CA ASP A 61 -6.52 -12.60 3.21
C ASP A 61 -6.38 -14.11 3.42
N GLY A 62 -5.41 -14.75 2.77
CA GLY A 62 -5.17 -16.20 2.88
C GLY A 62 -5.87 -17.03 1.80
N GLU A 63 -6.74 -16.42 0.98
CA GLU A 63 -7.38 -17.09 -0.14
C GLU A 63 -6.83 -16.52 -1.45
N ARG A 64 -6.31 -17.39 -2.32
CA ARG A 64 -5.85 -16.97 -3.64
C ARG A 64 -7.05 -16.63 -4.51
N MET A 65 -7.46 -15.35 -4.49
CA MET A 65 -8.39 -14.83 -5.49
C MET A 65 -7.72 -14.93 -6.87
N PRO A 66 -8.33 -15.59 -7.87
CA PRO A 66 -7.78 -15.60 -9.21
C PRO A 66 -7.77 -14.16 -9.74
N VAL A 67 -6.59 -13.63 -10.00
CA VAL A 67 -6.44 -12.41 -10.78
C VAL A 67 -6.90 -12.73 -12.21
N ALA A 68 -7.90 -12.00 -12.69
CA ALA A 68 -8.47 -12.17 -14.03
C ALA A 68 -7.52 -11.65 -15.12
#